data_AF-A0A812ISS3-F1
#
_entry.id   AF-A0A812ISS3-F1
#
_cell.length_a   1.000
_cell.length_b   1.000
_cell.length_c   1.000
_cell.angle_alpha   90.00
_cell.angle_beta   90.00
_cell.angle_gamma   90.00
#
_symmetry.space_group_name_H-M   'P 1'
#
loop_
_entity.id
_entity.type
_entity.pdbx_description
1 polymer ?
#
loop_
_entity_poly.entity_id
_entity_poly.type
_entity_poly.pdbx_seq_one_letter_code
_entity_poly.pdbx_strand_id
1 'polypeptide(L)'
;ASRCLAGAAVVIKVAGSLAEAGKELREVREAAQLAADATKTMALALRWRGVDWILELGVGIHGEAGVQELPSLASLPGASDGCFAAAVVRALLRELLPATKLQPGDEVVVVLNNLGGTSPLEMSVLCDAAFRQLRSRGAVVAGYVQGTLVTCLDMHGASLSLIPLREAPANLVEFLAAPAEVNSAWPGLLIPPIDSEVVIQEAAVPPLPAETAVKPAETQLRKAISAACEMLILDSTVKALDEMDFECGDADCGGTHRDAAEALMATIEAVPSSPDEALRFLAAHLEHQCRGAIGGIYVLGLEAAAKCVGRTPLATDWAKALAAAGRAIQDYGGAKAGDRTILDAVLPAAEALRAHAESPDALAEAVRAAKQGAKRTQQMLAKKGRAVHVPPSRQARSPDPGAVGFAKWLEAVERALRV
;
A
#
# COMPACT_ATOMS: atom_id res chain seq x y z
N ALA A 1 34.54 -4.33 -30.45
CA ALA A 1 33.40 -4.11 -31.36
C ALA A 1 32.16 -3.86 -30.52
N SER A 2 31.32 -2.89 -30.90
CA SER A 2 30.08 -2.57 -30.18
C SER A 2 28.96 -3.53 -30.59
N ARG A 3 28.10 -3.92 -29.65
CA ARG A 3 26.91 -4.74 -29.91
C ARG A 3 25.70 -3.84 -30.18
N CYS A 4 24.72 -4.38 -30.90
CA CYS A 4 23.41 -3.73 -31.09
C CYS A 4 22.53 -4.04 -29.86
N LEU A 5 22.04 -3.00 -29.18
CA LEU A 5 21.17 -3.09 -28.00
C LEU A 5 19.92 -2.21 -28.22
N ALA A 6 19.32 -1.68 -27.14
CA ALA A 6 18.13 -0.82 -27.18
C ALA A 6 18.24 0.40 -28.12
N GLY A 7 19.45 0.92 -28.36
CA GLY A 7 19.68 2.00 -29.33
C GLY A 7 19.19 1.70 -30.75
N ALA A 8 19.03 0.41 -31.11
CA ALA A 8 18.44 0.02 -32.39
C ALA A 8 17.03 0.60 -32.60
N ALA A 9 16.21 0.63 -31.55
CA ALA A 9 14.84 1.15 -31.62
C ALA A 9 14.83 2.65 -31.97
N VAL A 10 15.81 3.42 -31.47
CA VAL A 10 15.98 4.84 -31.80
C VAL A 10 16.31 5.01 -33.29
N VAL A 11 17.25 4.21 -33.81
CA VAL A 11 17.66 4.26 -35.21
C VAL A 11 16.49 3.91 -36.14
N ILE A 12 15.74 2.86 -35.81
CA ILE A 12 14.53 2.45 -36.56
C ILE A 12 13.49 3.56 -36.51
N LYS A 13 13.24 4.18 -35.35
CA LYS A 13 12.26 5.25 -35.20
C LYS A 13 12.63 6.49 -36.02
N VAL A 14 13.91 6.89 -36.01
CA VAL A 14 14.42 8.00 -36.83
C VAL A 14 14.26 7.68 -38.31
N ALA A 15 14.74 6.52 -38.76
CA ALA A 15 14.64 6.14 -40.17
C ALA A 15 13.18 6.08 -40.65
N GLY A 16 12.30 5.45 -39.86
CA GLY A 16 10.87 5.37 -40.15
C GLY A 16 10.20 6.75 -40.21
N SER A 17 10.57 7.67 -39.30
CA SER A 17 10.03 9.04 -39.32
C SER A 17 10.38 9.80 -40.60
N LEU A 18 11.61 9.67 -41.11
CA LEU A 18 12.00 10.33 -42.36
C LEU A 18 11.40 9.63 -43.58
N ALA A 19 11.36 8.30 -43.58
CA ALA A 19 10.78 7.53 -44.68
C ALA A 19 9.28 7.82 -44.86
N GLU A 20 8.52 7.88 -43.76
CA GLU A 20 7.10 8.25 -43.78
C GLU A 20 6.87 9.69 -44.26
N ALA A 21 7.81 10.59 -43.97
CA ALA A 21 7.81 11.97 -44.47
C ALA A 21 8.24 12.09 -45.94
N GLY A 22 8.48 10.99 -46.66
CA GLY A 22 8.84 10.96 -48.07
C GLY A 22 10.26 11.48 -48.37
N LYS A 23 11.19 11.40 -47.41
CA LYS A 23 12.59 11.81 -47.60
C LYS A 23 13.37 10.82 -48.46
N GLU A 24 14.41 11.32 -49.13
CA GLU A 24 15.26 10.48 -49.97
C GLU A 24 16.07 9.48 -49.14
N LEU A 25 16.37 8.30 -49.71
CA LEU A 25 17.12 7.24 -49.02
C LEU A 25 18.45 7.72 -48.41
N ARG A 26 19.11 8.67 -49.09
CA ARG A 26 20.34 9.28 -48.61
C ARG A 26 20.12 10.05 -47.30
N GLU A 27 19.07 10.87 -47.23
CA GLU A 27 18.72 11.64 -46.03
C GLU A 27 18.34 10.70 -44.87
N VAL A 28 17.52 9.68 -45.16
CA VAL A 28 17.14 8.64 -44.17
C VAL A 28 18.38 7.96 -43.60
N ARG A 29 19.31 7.54 -44.46
CA ARG A 29 20.56 6.90 -44.06
C ARG A 29 21.44 7.82 -43.22
N GLU A 30 21.62 9.08 -43.64
CA GLU A 30 22.45 10.05 -42.94
C GLU A 30 21.91 10.32 -41.53
N ALA A 31 20.60 10.55 -41.39
CA ALA A 31 19.97 10.76 -40.07
C ALA A 31 20.03 9.51 -39.18
N ALA A 32 19.77 8.32 -39.74
CA ALA A 32 19.84 7.06 -39.01
C ALA A 32 21.26 6.76 -38.54
N GLN A 33 22.28 7.01 -39.37
CA GLN A 33 23.68 6.83 -39.02
C GLN A 33 24.11 7.80 -37.90
N LEU A 34 23.74 9.08 -38.00
CA LEU A 34 24.02 10.06 -36.95
C LEU A 34 23.35 9.66 -35.61
N ALA A 35 22.10 9.18 -35.65
CA ALA A 35 21.43 8.68 -34.45
C ALA A 35 22.15 7.45 -33.87
N ALA A 36 22.60 6.52 -34.71
CA ALA A 36 23.36 5.36 -34.28
C ALA A 36 24.71 5.75 -33.65
N ASP A 37 25.43 6.69 -34.26
CA ASP A 37 26.73 7.16 -33.79
C ASP A 37 26.62 7.90 -32.44
N ALA A 38 25.56 8.72 -32.28
CA ALA A 38 25.29 9.46 -31.05
C ALA A 38 24.81 8.58 -29.88
N THR A 39 24.16 7.46 -30.17
CA THR A 39 23.53 6.62 -29.14
C THR A 39 24.55 5.75 -28.41
N LYS A 40 24.69 5.94 -27.09
CA LYS A 40 25.49 5.06 -26.23
C LYS A 40 24.56 4.26 -25.33
N THR A 41 24.68 2.93 -25.35
CA THR A 41 23.82 2.02 -24.56
C THR A 41 24.66 1.15 -23.64
N MET A 42 24.20 0.96 -22.40
CA MET A 42 24.75 0.00 -21.44
C MET A 42 23.62 -0.75 -20.77
N ALA A 43 23.82 -2.05 -20.53
CA ALA A 43 22.83 -2.95 -19.94
C ALA A 43 23.35 -3.53 -18.62
N LEU A 44 22.45 -3.85 -17.70
CA LEU A 44 22.77 -4.60 -16.50
C LEU A 44 21.59 -5.52 -16.17
N ALA A 45 21.89 -6.79 -15.93
CA ALA A 45 20.86 -7.81 -15.69
C ALA A 45 21.33 -8.90 -14.73
N LEU A 46 20.36 -9.60 -14.14
CA LEU A 46 20.58 -10.90 -13.54
C LEU A 46 20.75 -11.95 -14.64
N ARG A 47 21.81 -12.75 -14.54
CA ARG A 47 22.10 -13.83 -15.47
C ARG A 47 22.30 -15.14 -14.72
N TRP A 48 21.70 -16.21 -15.22
CA TRP A 48 21.92 -17.56 -14.71
C TRP A 48 23.16 -18.16 -15.37
N ARG A 49 24.11 -18.65 -14.57
CA ARG A 49 25.32 -19.34 -15.08
C ARG A 49 25.25 -20.86 -14.95
N GLY A 50 24.07 -21.44 -14.78
CA GLY A 50 23.87 -22.89 -14.63
C GLY A 50 23.85 -23.38 -13.18
N VAL A 51 24.49 -22.65 -12.26
CA VAL A 51 24.64 -23.04 -10.85
C VAL A 51 24.19 -21.96 -9.87
N ASP A 52 24.19 -20.70 -10.28
CA ASP A 52 23.79 -19.57 -9.46
C ASP A 52 23.38 -18.39 -10.35
N TRP A 53 22.75 -17.40 -9.76
CA TRP A 53 22.47 -16.10 -10.36
C TRP A 53 23.60 -15.13 -10.07
N ILE A 54 24.02 -14.41 -11.10
CA ILE A 54 25.01 -13.33 -11.01
C ILE A 54 24.40 -12.04 -11.54
N LEU A 55 24.95 -10.92 -11.13
CA LEU A 55 24.65 -9.62 -11.74
C LEU A 55 25.71 -9.32 -12.80
N GLU A 56 25.29 -8.95 -14.00
CA GLU A 56 26.22 -8.77 -15.10
C GLU A 56 26.01 -7.43 -15.81
N LEU A 57 27.06 -6.62 -15.86
CA LEU A 57 27.13 -5.34 -16.55
C LEU A 57 27.62 -5.56 -17.99
N GLY A 58 26.93 -4.98 -18.95
CA GLY A 58 27.23 -5.08 -20.38
C GLY A 58 26.69 -6.33 -21.06
N VAL A 59 25.73 -7.02 -20.45
CA VAL A 59 25.08 -8.21 -21.03
C VAL A 59 24.49 -7.89 -22.41
N GLY A 60 24.63 -8.83 -23.34
CA GLY A 60 24.03 -8.71 -24.68
C GLY A 60 22.56 -9.16 -24.72
N ILE A 61 21.86 -8.79 -25.80
CA ILE A 61 20.44 -9.13 -26.01
C ILE A 61 20.19 -10.61 -26.32
N HIS A 62 21.24 -11.42 -26.49
CA HIS A 62 21.15 -12.88 -26.59
C HIS A 62 21.75 -13.58 -25.36
N GLY A 63 21.97 -12.83 -24.26
CA GLY A 63 22.59 -13.36 -23.05
C GLY A 63 24.11 -13.50 -23.15
N GLU A 64 24.75 -12.85 -24.13
CA GLU A 64 26.20 -12.87 -24.26
C GLU A 64 26.86 -12.20 -23.07
N ALA A 65 28.01 -12.74 -22.66
CA ALA A 65 28.76 -12.24 -21.52
C ALA A 65 29.06 -10.74 -21.62
N GLY A 66 28.87 -10.04 -20.51
CA GLY A 66 29.14 -8.62 -20.36
C GLY A 66 30.59 -8.26 -20.07
N VAL A 67 30.82 -7.00 -19.73
CA VAL A 67 32.16 -6.46 -19.43
C VAL A 67 32.57 -6.69 -17.98
N GLN A 68 31.61 -6.93 -17.08
CA GLN A 68 31.88 -7.15 -15.67
C GLN A 68 30.80 -8.04 -15.04
N GLU A 69 31.25 -9.12 -14.40
CA GLU A 69 30.44 -9.97 -13.52
C GLU A 69 30.53 -9.46 -12.07
N LEU A 70 29.41 -9.49 -11.36
CA LEU A 70 29.27 -9.09 -9.96
C LEU A 70 28.44 -10.17 -9.23
N PRO A 71 28.80 -10.52 -7.99
CA PRO A 71 28.06 -11.54 -7.23
C PRO A 71 26.58 -11.20 -7.01
N SER A 72 26.25 -9.93 -6.76
CA SER A 72 24.87 -9.50 -6.52
C SER A 72 24.71 -7.98 -6.69
N LEU A 73 23.47 -7.49 -6.58
CA LEU A 73 23.18 -6.05 -6.48
C LEU A 73 23.91 -5.36 -5.31
N ALA A 74 24.13 -6.05 -4.19
CA ALA A 74 24.85 -5.51 -3.03
C ALA A 74 26.34 -5.27 -3.32
N SER A 75 26.88 -5.85 -4.40
CA SER A 75 28.25 -5.63 -4.84
C SER A 75 28.44 -4.30 -5.59
N LEU A 76 27.36 -3.59 -5.93
CA LEU A 76 27.45 -2.29 -6.58
C LEU A 76 27.86 -1.19 -5.58
N PRO A 77 28.76 -0.26 -5.95
CA PRO A 77 29.14 0.85 -5.09
C PRO A 77 27.94 1.71 -4.65
N GLY A 78 27.77 1.85 -3.34
CA GLY A 78 26.66 2.61 -2.74
C GLY A 78 25.32 1.87 -2.76
N ALA A 79 25.31 0.56 -3.03
CA ALA A 79 24.13 -0.27 -2.83
C ALA A 79 23.90 -0.51 -1.33
N SER A 80 22.71 -0.15 -0.88
CA SER A 80 22.16 -0.38 0.45
C SER A 80 20.65 -0.41 0.35
N ASP A 81 19.96 -0.77 1.43
CA ASP A 81 18.49 -0.71 1.48
C ASP A 81 17.99 0.68 1.05
N GLY A 82 17.00 0.69 0.15
CA GLY A 82 16.46 1.90 -0.47
C GLY A 82 17.31 2.53 -1.58
N CYS A 83 18.56 2.08 -1.81
CA CYS A 83 19.51 2.72 -2.74
C CYS A 83 19.88 1.87 -3.97
N PHE A 84 19.33 0.67 -4.12
CA PHE A 84 19.71 -0.25 -5.21
C PHE A 84 19.52 0.32 -6.62
N ALA A 85 18.38 0.97 -6.90
CA ALA A 85 18.14 1.57 -8.21
C ALA A 85 19.16 2.68 -8.54
N ALA A 86 19.50 3.50 -7.55
CA ALA A 86 20.54 4.51 -7.69
C ALA A 86 21.91 3.89 -7.96
N ALA A 87 22.25 2.78 -7.29
CA ALA A 87 23.49 2.05 -7.52
C ALA A 87 23.55 1.42 -8.93
N VAL A 88 22.46 0.83 -9.41
CA VAL A 88 22.34 0.28 -10.78
C VAL A 88 22.56 1.38 -11.82
N VAL A 89 21.80 2.47 -11.73
CA VAL A 89 21.92 3.61 -12.66
C VAL A 89 23.34 4.19 -12.62
N ARG A 90 23.94 4.30 -11.43
CA ARG A 90 25.31 4.80 -11.28
C ARG A 90 26.32 3.92 -12.02
N ALA A 91 26.14 2.60 -11.96
CA ALA A 91 26.99 1.66 -12.69
C ALA A 91 26.82 1.79 -14.21
N LEU A 92 25.59 1.95 -14.70
CA LEU A 92 25.32 2.20 -16.13
C LEU A 92 25.93 3.54 -16.58
N LEU A 93 25.71 4.61 -15.83
CA LEU A 93 26.23 5.94 -16.13
C LEU A 93 27.76 6.01 -16.10
N ARG A 94 28.41 5.22 -15.24
CA ARG A 94 29.88 5.14 -15.19
C ARG A 94 30.47 4.74 -16.55
N GLU A 95 29.84 3.81 -17.25
CA GLU A 95 30.28 3.37 -18.58
C GLU A 95 29.81 4.33 -19.70
N LEU A 96 28.63 4.93 -19.54
CA LEU A 96 28.00 5.76 -20.56
C LEU A 96 28.56 7.20 -20.63
N LEU A 97 28.88 7.81 -19.50
CA LEU A 97 29.30 9.22 -19.45
C LEU A 97 30.61 9.48 -20.20
N PRO A 98 31.67 8.66 -20.07
CA PRO A 98 32.88 8.84 -20.87
C PRO A 98 32.63 8.72 -22.38
N ALA A 99 31.73 7.80 -22.78
CA ALA A 99 31.42 7.55 -24.19
C ALA A 99 30.53 8.64 -24.82
N THR A 100 29.70 9.29 -24.02
CA THR A 100 28.81 10.37 -24.46
C THR A 100 29.44 11.75 -24.36
N LYS A 101 30.55 11.90 -23.63
CA LYS A 101 31.24 13.19 -23.38
C LYS A 101 30.30 14.29 -22.85
N LEU A 102 29.21 13.92 -22.18
CA LEU A 102 28.20 14.86 -21.66
C LEU A 102 28.82 15.89 -20.71
N GLN A 103 28.49 17.15 -20.91
CA GLN A 103 28.86 18.30 -20.08
C GLN A 103 27.63 18.90 -19.39
N PRO A 104 27.82 19.63 -18.28
CA PRO A 104 26.75 20.44 -17.70
C PRO A 104 26.15 21.41 -18.73
N GLY A 105 24.82 21.49 -18.78
CA GLY A 105 24.06 22.28 -19.74
C GLY A 105 23.68 21.52 -21.02
N ASP A 106 24.28 20.36 -21.29
CA ASP A 106 23.93 19.57 -22.47
C ASP A 106 22.54 18.94 -22.34
N GLU A 107 21.82 18.96 -23.47
CA GLU A 107 20.56 18.26 -23.63
C GLU A 107 20.78 16.80 -24.08
N VAL A 108 20.02 15.89 -23.48
CA VAL A 108 20.11 14.45 -23.74
C VAL A 108 18.72 13.83 -23.82
N VAL A 109 18.54 12.92 -24.78
CA VAL A 109 17.40 11.99 -24.79
C VAL A 109 17.79 10.72 -24.07
N VAL A 110 16.90 10.22 -23.20
CA VAL A 110 17.11 9.00 -22.41
C VAL A 110 16.21 7.89 -22.91
N VAL A 111 16.76 6.70 -23.17
CA VAL A 111 15.95 5.50 -23.44
C VAL A 111 16.22 4.48 -22.36
N LEU A 112 15.20 4.16 -21.57
CA LEU A 112 15.24 3.11 -20.56
C LEU A 112 14.46 1.89 -21.06
N ASN A 113 15.20 0.85 -21.44
CA ASN A 113 14.65 -0.36 -22.04
C ASN A 113 14.66 -1.52 -21.04
N ASN A 114 13.50 -2.15 -20.88
CA ASN A 114 13.31 -3.39 -20.13
C ASN A 114 13.81 -4.59 -20.97
N LEU A 115 14.69 -5.40 -20.40
CA LEU A 115 15.21 -6.59 -21.07
C LEU A 115 14.23 -7.77 -21.07
N GLY A 116 13.10 -7.65 -20.37
CA GLY A 116 11.95 -8.53 -20.47
C GLY A 116 11.33 -8.92 -19.12
N GLY A 117 12.17 -9.15 -18.11
CA GLY A 117 11.76 -9.65 -16.80
C GLY A 117 11.64 -8.61 -15.70
N THR A 118 11.94 -7.33 -15.96
CA THR A 118 11.87 -6.28 -14.93
C THR A 118 10.45 -5.75 -14.78
N SER A 119 9.96 -5.60 -13.55
CA SER A 119 8.61 -5.11 -13.31
C SER A 119 8.44 -3.64 -13.71
N PRO A 120 7.21 -3.18 -14.03
CA PRO A 120 6.96 -1.77 -14.30
C PRO A 120 7.38 -0.83 -13.16
N LEU A 121 7.22 -1.28 -11.89
CA LEU A 121 7.63 -0.52 -10.72
C LEU A 121 9.15 -0.32 -10.67
N GLU A 122 9.92 -1.39 -10.87
CA GLU A 122 11.39 -1.32 -10.93
C GLU A 122 11.84 -0.40 -12.07
N MET A 123 11.22 -0.51 -13.25
CA MET A 123 11.52 0.37 -14.39
C MET A 123 11.27 1.85 -14.06
N SER A 124 10.17 2.17 -13.38
CA SER A 124 9.86 3.54 -12.96
C SER A 124 10.88 4.08 -11.94
N VAL A 125 11.30 3.26 -10.96
CA VAL A 125 12.31 3.67 -9.97
C VAL A 125 13.69 3.85 -10.62
N LEU A 126 14.06 3.00 -11.59
CA LEU A 126 15.28 3.16 -12.38
C LEU A 126 15.23 4.44 -13.24
N CYS A 127 14.07 4.79 -13.80
CA CYS A 127 13.88 6.02 -14.58
C CYS A 127 14.05 7.28 -13.71
N ASP A 128 13.40 7.33 -12.55
CA ASP A 128 13.57 8.42 -11.58
C ASP A 128 15.04 8.55 -11.13
N ALA A 129 15.70 7.43 -10.81
CA ALA A 129 17.11 7.42 -10.44
C ALA A 129 18.02 7.93 -11.57
N ALA A 130 17.72 7.62 -12.83
CA ALA A 130 18.43 8.13 -14.01
C ALA A 130 18.28 9.66 -14.13
N PHE A 131 17.05 10.17 -14.03
CA PHE A 131 16.80 11.62 -14.11
C PHE A 131 17.49 12.39 -12.99
N ARG A 132 17.37 11.95 -11.73
CA ARG A 132 18.03 12.62 -10.59
C ARG A 132 19.54 12.67 -10.77
N GLN A 133 20.15 11.57 -11.22
CA GLN A 133 21.61 11.51 -11.40
C GLN A 133 22.11 12.29 -12.62
N LEU A 134 21.33 12.38 -13.69
CA LEU A 134 21.65 13.24 -14.83
C LEU A 134 21.50 14.72 -14.46
N ARG A 135 20.40 15.10 -13.81
CA ARG A 135 20.15 16.47 -13.31
C ARG A 135 21.22 16.91 -12.31
N SER A 136 21.62 16.05 -11.38
CA SER A 136 22.68 16.36 -10.40
C SER A 136 24.04 16.62 -11.04
N ARG A 137 24.23 16.21 -12.31
CA ARG A 137 25.44 16.46 -13.12
C ARG A 137 25.27 17.65 -14.07
N GLY A 138 24.14 18.35 -14.01
CA GLY A 138 23.83 19.49 -14.86
C GLY A 138 23.30 19.13 -16.25
N ALA A 139 23.03 17.86 -16.54
CA ALA A 139 22.43 17.47 -17.82
C ALA A 139 20.93 17.78 -17.85
N VAL A 140 20.43 18.21 -19.01
CA VAL A 140 19.01 18.48 -19.24
C VAL A 140 18.41 17.31 -20.01
N VAL A 141 17.47 16.59 -19.40
CA VAL A 141 16.74 15.52 -20.09
C VAL A 141 15.66 16.17 -20.96
N ALA A 142 15.90 16.23 -22.28
CA ALA A 142 14.98 16.87 -23.23
C ALA A 142 13.74 16.02 -23.53
N GLY A 143 13.87 14.71 -23.37
CA GLY A 143 12.80 13.75 -23.54
C GLY A 143 13.29 12.35 -23.18
N TYR A 144 12.35 11.43 -22.99
CA TYR A 144 12.68 10.06 -22.70
C TYR A 144 11.71 9.05 -23.29
N VAL A 145 12.18 7.83 -23.43
CA VAL A 145 11.37 6.67 -23.82
C VAL A 145 11.61 5.60 -22.75
N GLN A 146 10.54 5.12 -22.14
CA GLN A 146 10.57 3.99 -21.21
C GLN A 146 9.67 2.88 -21.74
N GLY A 147 10.20 1.66 -21.86
CA GLY A 147 9.38 0.54 -22.28
C GLY A 147 10.16 -0.76 -22.47
N THR A 148 9.45 -1.76 -22.98
CA THR A 148 10.01 -3.06 -23.38
C THR A 148 10.23 -3.01 -24.88
N LEU A 149 11.42 -2.55 -25.31
CA LEU A 149 11.72 -2.22 -26.71
C LEU A 149 12.55 -3.31 -27.40
N VAL A 150 13.70 -3.65 -26.83
CA VAL A 150 14.64 -4.67 -27.35
C VAL A 150 14.99 -5.61 -26.20
N THR A 151 14.28 -6.73 -26.13
CA THR A 151 14.35 -7.70 -25.02
C THR A 151 15.38 -8.79 -25.25
N CYS A 152 15.76 -9.46 -24.16
CA CYS A 152 16.34 -10.80 -24.15
C CYS A 152 15.38 -11.76 -23.44
N LEU A 153 14.28 -12.13 -24.12
CA LEU A 153 13.19 -12.95 -23.57
C LEU A 153 12.65 -12.39 -22.24
N ASP A 154 12.84 -13.10 -21.13
CA ASP A 154 12.40 -12.79 -19.78
C ASP A 154 13.56 -12.32 -18.87
N MET A 155 14.67 -11.88 -19.45
CA MET A 155 15.85 -11.44 -18.70
C MET A 155 15.49 -10.30 -17.73
N HIS A 156 15.71 -10.54 -16.43
CA HIS A 156 15.52 -9.53 -15.38
C HIS A 156 16.68 -8.54 -15.41
N GLY A 157 16.49 -7.45 -16.14
CA GLY A 157 17.44 -6.36 -16.22
C GLY A 157 16.94 -5.21 -17.07
N ALA A 158 17.75 -4.16 -17.10
CA ALA A 158 17.45 -2.96 -17.87
C ALA A 158 18.67 -2.50 -18.66
N SER A 159 18.41 -1.74 -19.71
CA SER A 159 19.44 -1.01 -20.44
C SER A 159 19.09 0.47 -20.50
N LEU A 160 20.13 1.29 -20.35
CA LEU A 160 20.06 2.74 -20.43
C LEU A 160 20.80 3.17 -21.69
N SER A 161 20.10 3.92 -22.54
CA SER A 161 20.70 4.60 -23.68
C SER A 161 20.65 6.11 -23.47
N LEU A 162 21.77 6.76 -23.73
CA LEU A 162 21.88 8.22 -23.74
C LEU A 162 22.19 8.68 -25.16
N ILE A 163 21.42 9.65 -25.65
CA ILE A 163 21.63 10.29 -26.94
C ILE A 163 21.84 11.80 -26.72
N PRO A 164 23.09 12.28 -26.67
CA PRO A 164 23.38 13.70 -26.52
C PRO A 164 22.93 14.46 -27.77
N LEU A 165 22.07 15.46 -27.62
CA LEU A 165 21.47 16.14 -28.79
C LEU A 165 22.51 16.85 -29.65
N ARG A 166 23.62 17.32 -29.06
CA ARG A 166 24.73 17.97 -29.79
C ARG A 166 25.45 17.05 -30.78
N GLU A 167 25.37 15.73 -30.59
CA GLU A 167 26.00 14.73 -31.49
C GLU A 167 24.96 14.02 -32.39
N ALA A 168 23.67 14.28 -32.19
CA ALA A 168 22.57 13.62 -32.88
C ALA A 168 22.03 14.46 -34.05
N PRO A 169 21.11 13.91 -34.89
CA PRO A 169 20.38 14.72 -35.85
C PRO A 169 19.67 15.90 -35.16
N ALA A 170 19.73 17.10 -35.76
CA ALA A 170 19.19 18.32 -35.17
C ALA A 170 17.71 18.20 -34.75
N ASN A 171 16.92 17.43 -35.51
CA ASN A 171 15.50 17.23 -35.28
C ASN A 171 15.21 15.89 -34.56
N LEU A 172 16.16 15.33 -33.81
CA LEU A 172 15.99 14.03 -33.15
C LEU A 172 14.70 13.97 -32.31
N VAL A 173 14.44 15.00 -31.50
CA VAL A 173 13.25 15.07 -30.64
C VAL A 173 11.97 14.97 -31.47
N GLU A 174 11.91 15.68 -32.60
CA GLU A 174 10.78 15.62 -33.53
C GLU A 174 10.62 14.23 -34.14
N PHE A 175 11.71 13.59 -34.57
CA PHE A 175 11.67 12.25 -35.15
C PHE A 175 11.18 11.19 -34.16
N LEU A 176 11.57 11.31 -32.88
CA LEU A 176 11.15 10.40 -31.82
C LEU A 176 9.71 10.64 -31.36
N ALA A 177 9.25 11.90 -31.42
CA ALA A 177 7.89 12.30 -31.10
C ALA A 177 6.89 12.04 -32.25
N ALA A 178 7.36 11.91 -33.50
CA ALA A 178 6.51 11.67 -34.65
C ALA A 178 5.62 10.41 -34.44
N PRO A 179 4.33 10.46 -34.79
CA PRO A 179 3.45 9.30 -34.69
C PRO A 179 4.01 8.07 -35.41
N ALA A 180 3.73 6.88 -34.89
CA ALA A 180 4.07 5.61 -35.52
C ALA A 180 2.96 4.60 -35.26
N GLU A 181 2.44 3.98 -36.32
CA GLU A 181 1.39 2.94 -36.23
C GLU A 181 2.01 1.57 -35.91
N VAL A 182 2.64 1.46 -34.74
CA VAL A 182 3.41 0.28 -34.32
C VAL A 182 2.89 -0.38 -33.05
N ASN A 183 1.59 -0.18 -32.74
CA ASN A 183 0.95 -0.62 -31.51
C ASN A 183 1.81 -0.27 -30.27
N SER A 184 2.22 -1.26 -29.48
CA SER A 184 3.01 -1.09 -28.25
C SER A 184 4.52 -1.06 -28.46
N ALA A 185 5.03 -1.18 -29.70
CA ALA A 185 6.47 -1.29 -29.95
C ALA A 185 7.23 0.04 -29.75
N TRP A 186 6.55 1.18 -29.86
CA TRP A 186 7.09 2.50 -29.55
C TRP A 186 6.11 3.27 -28.67
N PRO A 187 6.39 3.48 -27.37
CA PRO A 187 5.45 4.12 -26.45
C PRO A 187 5.35 5.64 -26.64
N GLY A 188 6.10 6.21 -27.60
CA GLY A 188 6.21 7.65 -27.81
C GLY A 188 7.34 8.28 -26.99
N LEU A 189 7.69 9.51 -27.37
CA LEU A 189 8.62 10.34 -26.59
C LEU A 189 7.84 11.05 -25.48
N LEU A 190 8.25 10.80 -24.24
CA LEU A 190 7.69 11.41 -23.05
C LEU A 190 8.57 12.59 -22.60
N ILE A 191 7.95 13.57 -21.95
CA ILE A 191 8.66 14.70 -21.34
C ILE A 191 8.85 14.38 -19.86
N PRO A 192 10.07 14.48 -19.30
CA PRO A 192 10.28 14.21 -17.88
C PRO A 192 9.43 15.18 -17.04
N PRO A 193 8.75 14.69 -15.99
CA PRO A 193 7.95 15.56 -15.14
C PRO A 193 8.85 16.62 -14.49
N ILE A 194 8.31 17.84 -14.37
CA ILE A 194 8.86 18.86 -13.50
C ILE A 194 8.61 18.38 -12.08
N ASP A 195 9.65 18.34 -11.24
CA ASP A 195 9.49 17.93 -9.85
C ASP A 195 8.46 18.87 -9.20
N SER A 196 7.29 18.33 -8.83
CA SER A 196 6.28 19.08 -8.09
C SER A 196 6.84 19.43 -6.72
N GLU A 197 6.62 20.65 -6.25
CA GLU A 197 6.92 21.01 -4.86
C GLU A 197 6.25 19.99 -3.93
N VAL A 198 7.02 19.48 -2.97
CA VAL A 198 6.49 18.58 -1.95
C VAL A 198 5.54 19.39 -1.08
N VAL A 199 4.25 19.31 -1.36
CA VAL A 199 3.22 19.86 -0.49
C VAL A 199 3.10 18.92 0.70
N ILE A 200 3.85 19.23 1.76
CA ILE A 200 3.66 18.57 3.06
C ILE A 200 2.33 19.08 3.60
N GLN A 201 1.27 18.29 3.44
CA GLN A 201 0.08 18.49 4.27
C GLN A 201 0.47 18.11 5.69
N GLU A 202 0.51 19.09 6.59
CA GLU A 202 0.57 18.82 8.03
C GLU A 202 -0.56 17.84 8.35
N ALA A 203 -0.20 16.70 8.97
CA ALA A 203 -1.17 15.70 9.34
C ALA A 203 -2.25 16.38 10.19
N ALA A 204 -3.49 16.35 9.72
CA ALA A 204 -4.66 16.81 10.47
C ALA A 204 -4.99 15.82 11.59
N VAL A 205 -4.02 15.52 12.46
CA VAL A 205 -4.33 14.93 13.76
C VAL A 205 -4.94 16.08 14.56
N PRO A 206 -6.22 16.02 14.96
CA PRO A 206 -6.78 17.02 15.83
C PRO A 206 -5.85 17.12 17.05
N PRO A 207 -5.39 18.32 17.43
CA PRO A 207 -4.62 18.44 18.66
C PRO A 207 -5.42 17.81 19.78
N LEU A 208 -4.78 16.94 20.56
CA LEU A 208 -5.37 16.41 21.79
C LEU A 208 -5.97 17.61 22.54
N PRO A 209 -7.23 17.54 23.01
CA PRO A 209 -7.82 18.61 23.79
C PRO A 209 -6.83 19.00 24.88
N ALA A 210 -6.50 20.29 24.97
CA ALA A 210 -5.60 20.80 25.99
C ALA A 210 -6.06 20.26 27.36
N GLU A 211 -5.11 19.78 28.17
CA GLU A 211 -5.38 19.30 29.52
C GLU A 211 -6.15 20.37 30.30
N THR A 212 -7.48 20.25 30.34
CA THR A 212 -8.26 20.96 31.34
C THR A 212 -7.95 20.26 32.66
N ALA A 213 -7.19 20.95 33.51
CA ALA A 213 -6.65 20.50 34.80
C ALA A 213 -7.71 20.13 35.87
N VAL A 214 -8.95 19.85 35.46
CA VAL A 214 -10.01 19.33 36.31
C VAL A 214 -10.25 17.90 35.87
N LYS A 215 -9.73 16.93 36.64
CA LYS A 215 -10.14 15.52 36.51
C LYS A 215 -11.66 15.46 36.67
N PRO A 216 -12.44 15.11 35.64
CA PRO A 216 -13.87 14.90 35.81
C PRO A 216 -14.06 13.77 36.83
N ALA A 217 -15.04 13.89 37.71
CA ALA A 217 -15.40 12.78 38.60
C ALA A 217 -15.65 11.51 37.78
N GLU A 218 -15.31 10.34 38.34
CA GLU A 218 -15.52 9.06 37.68
C GLU A 218 -16.99 8.93 37.23
N THR A 219 -17.21 8.84 35.92
CA THR A 219 -18.55 8.68 35.35
C THR A 219 -18.84 7.20 35.11
N GLN A 220 -20.12 6.81 35.13
CA GLN A 220 -20.54 5.46 34.73
C GLN A 220 -20.01 5.09 33.34
N LEU A 221 -19.87 6.07 32.44
CA LEU A 221 -19.31 5.88 31.10
C LEU A 221 -17.83 5.51 31.14
N ARG A 222 -17.01 6.24 31.90
CA ARG A 222 -15.59 5.90 32.08
C ARG A 222 -15.43 4.52 32.71
N LYS A 223 -16.21 4.23 33.76
CA LYS A 223 -16.23 2.90 34.40
C LYS A 223 -16.55 1.77 33.41
N ALA A 224 -17.55 1.99 32.54
CA ALA A 224 -17.90 1.03 31.48
C ALA A 224 -16.78 0.85 30.45
N ILE A 225 -16.17 1.94 29.97
CA ILE A 225 -15.06 1.90 29.00
C ILE A 225 -13.85 1.18 29.59
N SER A 226 -13.45 1.51 30.83
CA SER A 226 -12.32 0.87 31.51
C SER A 226 -12.56 -0.63 31.67
N ALA A 227 -13.73 -1.04 32.17
CA ALA A 227 -14.05 -2.45 32.35
C ALA A 227 -13.99 -3.24 31.03
N ALA A 228 -14.51 -2.64 29.95
CA ALA A 228 -14.42 -3.17 28.60
C ALA A 228 -12.97 -3.36 28.14
N CYS A 229 -12.13 -2.34 28.32
CA CYS A 229 -10.74 -2.37 27.89
C CYS A 229 -9.92 -3.37 28.72
N GLU A 230 -10.05 -3.32 30.04
CA GLU A 230 -9.39 -4.27 30.96
C GLU A 230 -9.72 -5.72 30.58
N MET A 231 -10.97 -6.01 30.23
CA MET A 231 -11.38 -7.36 29.81
C MET A 231 -10.66 -7.84 28.54
N LEU A 232 -10.44 -6.94 27.58
CA LEU A 232 -9.75 -7.23 26.32
C LEU A 232 -8.21 -7.28 26.47
N ILE A 233 -7.67 -6.59 27.48
CA ILE A 233 -6.23 -6.59 27.79
C ILE A 233 -5.79 -7.88 28.49
N LEU A 234 -6.67 -8.53 29.25
CA LEU A 234 -6.32 -9.76 29.99
C LEU A 234 -5.66 -10.80 29.07
N ASP A 235 -4.48 -11.29 29.46
CA ASP A 235 -3.74 -12.32 28.73
C ASP A 235 -4.59 -13.56 28.40
N SER A 236 -5.50 -13.93 29.31
CA SER A 236 -6.42 -15.06 29.10
C SER A 236 -7.46 -14.79 28.01
N THR A 237 -7.89 -13.54 27.83
CA THR A 237 -8.75 -13.14 26.72
C THR A 237 -7.96 -13.10 25.42
N VAL A 238 -6.80 -12.45 25.42
CA VAL A 238 -5.94 -12.34 24.25
C VAL A 238 -5.63 -13.73 23.69
N LYS A 239 -5.10 -14.62 24.54
CA LYS A 239 -4.79 -16.00 24.13
C LYS A 239 -6.01 -16.75 23.62
N ALA A 240 -7.15 -16.66 24.31
CA ALA A 240 -8.36 -17.35 23.87
C ALA A 240 -8.86 -16.87 22.50
N LEU A 241 -8.76 -15.56 22.22
CA LEU A 241 -9.16 -15.00 20.94
C LEU A 241 -8.16 -15.36 19.83
N ASP A 242 -6.85 -15.30 20.11
CA ASP A 242 -5.81 -15.71 19.16
C ASP A 242 -5.87 -17.22 18.86
N GLU A 243 -6.20 -18.07 19.84
CA GLU A 243 -6.42 -19.51 19.64
C GLU A 243 -7.63 -19.79 18.74
N MET A 244 -8.73 -19.05 18.92
CA MET A 244 -9.90 -19.15 18.03
C MET A 244 -9.57 -18.66 16.62
N ASP A 245 -8.82 -17.56 16.53
CA ASP A 245 -8.41 -16.96 15.27
C ASP A 245 -7.36 -17.80 14.54
N PHE A 246 -6.47 -18.49 15.24
CA PHE A 246 -5.50 -19.42 14.64
C PHE A 246 -6.17 -20.49 13.78
N GLU A 247 -7.40 -20.90 14.10
CA GLU A 247 -8.12 -21.88 13.29
C GLU A 247 -8.57 -21.32 11.94
N CYS A 248 -8.87 -20.03 11.83
CA CYS A 248 -9.56 -19.46 10.65
C CYS A 248 -8.91 -18.19 10.08
N GLY A 249 -7.89 -17.65 10.72
CA GLY A 249 -7.27 -16.36 10.46
C GLY A 249 -5.76 -16.41 10.66
N ASP A 250 -5.18 -15.30 11.10
CA ASP A 250 -3.75 -15.08 11.26
C ASP A 250 -3.29 -15.05 12.73
N ALA A 251 -4.18 -15.41 13.66
CA ALA A 251 -3.90 -15.54 15.09
C ALA A 251 -3.48 -14.21 15.76
N ASP A 252 -4.11 -13.11 15.33
CA ASP A 252 -3.83 -11.76 15.83
C ASP A 252 -5.07 -11.03 16.37
N CYS A 253 -6.25 -11.67 16.34
CA CYS A 253 -7.50 -11.04 16.75
C CYS A 253 -7.46 -10.55 18.21
N GLY A 254 -6.94 -11.36 19.13
CA GLY A 254 -6.77 -11.01 20.54
C GLY A 254 -5.74 -9.90 20.73
N GLY A 255 -4.59 -10.01 20.04
CA GLY A 255 -3.57 -8.95 20.02
C GLY A 255 -4.14 -7.61 19.56
N THR A 256 -4.88 -7.60 18.46
CA THR A 256 -5.52 -6.39 17.89
C THR A 256 -6.56 -5.79 18.84
N HIS A 257 -7.34 -6.63 19.53
CA HIS A 257 -8.26 -6.16 20.57
C HIS A 257 -7.54 -5.52 21.77
N ARG A 258 -6.42 -6.12 22.21
CA ARG A 258 -5.58 -5.56 23.27
C ARG A 258 -4.97 -4.22 22.86
N ASP A 259 -4.36 -4.13 21.68
CA ASP A 259 -3.73 -2.89 21.21
C ASP A 259 -4.74 -1.74 21.17
N ALA A 260 -5.97 -2.01 20.71
CA ALA A 260 -7.06 -1.03 20.77
C ALA A 260 -7.44 -0.64 22.20
N ALA A 261 -7.60 -1.63 23.08
CA ALA A 261 -7.95 -1.40 24.47
C ALA A 261 -6.86 -0.63 25.25
N GLU A 262 -5.58 -0.92 25.02
CA GLU A 262 -4.45 -0.21 25.62
C GLU A 262 -4.38 1.24 25.15
N ALA A 263 -4.61 1.49 23.85
CA ALA A 263 -4.69 2.85 23.31
C ALA A 263 -5.83 3.65 23.98
N LEU A 264 -7.02 3.07 24.14
CA LEU A 264 -8.12 3.74 24.85
C LEU A 264 -7.80 3.96 26.34
N MET A 265 -7.21 2.98 27.01
CA MET A 265 -6.83 3.11 28.42
C MET A 265 -5.80 4.22 28.65
N ALA A 266 -4.85 4.41 27.72
CA ALA A 266 -3.87 5.50 27.79
C ALA A 266 -4.52 6.90 27.76
N THR A 267 -5.75 7.02 27.25
CA THR A 267 -6.48 8.29 27.13
C THR A 267 -7.71 8.39 28.01
N ILE A 268 -7.93 7.42 28.91
CA ILE A 268 -9.17 7.30 29.70
C ILE A 268 -9.49 8.55 30.54
N GLU A 269 -8.46 9.21 31.07
CA GLU A 269 -8.59 10.43 31.87
C GLU A 269 -9.04 11.65 31.05
N ALA A 270 -8.77 11.64 29.74
CA ALA A 270 -9.15 12.70 28.80
C ALA A 270 -10.54 12.47 28.18
N VAL A 271 -11.18 11.31 28.40
CA VAL A 271 -12.48 10.99 27.81
C VAL A 271 -13.55 11.97 28.30
N PRO A 272 -14.25 12.70 27.39
CA PRO A 272 -15.34 13.60 27.75
C PRO A 272 -16.44 12.95 28.59
N SER A 273 -17.14 13.73 29.41
CA SER A 273 -18.25 13.21 30.22
C SER A 273 -19.53 13.00 29.40
N SER A 274 -19.69 13.71 28.27
CA SER A 274 -20.84 13.55 27.39
C SER A 274 -20.69 12.29 26.53
N PRO A 275 -21.66 11.36 26.51
CA PRO A 275 -21.55 10.10 25.78
C PRO A 275 -21.26 10.25 24.28
N ASP A 276 -21.92 11.18 23.60
CA ASP A 276 -21.68 11.43 22.19
C ASP A 276 -20.26 11.96 21.91
N GLU A 277 -19.76 12.91 22.71
CA GLU A 277 -18.40 13.44 22.60
C GLU A 277 -17.35 12.39 22.99
N ALA A 278 -17.64 11.56 23.99
CA ALA A 278 -16.78 10.45 24.38
C ALA A 278 -16.63 9.42 23.26
N LEU A 279 -17.71 8.97 22.64
CA LEU A 279 -17.63 8.01 21.53
C LEU A 279 -16.86 8.58 20.33
N ARG A 280 -17.04 9.87 20.00
CA ARG A 280 -16.23 10.53 18.95
C ARG A 280 -14.75 10.62 19.32
N PHE A 281 -14.46 10.96 20.57
CA PHE A 281 -13.09 11.02 21.08
C PHE A 281 -12.38 9.66 20.98
N LEU A 282 -13.04 8.59 21.40
CA LEU A 282 -12.51 7.22 21.30
C LEU A 282 -12.29 6.83 19.83
N ALA A 283 -13.23 7.14 18.93
CA ALA A 283 -13.11 6.83 17.50
C ALA A 283 -11.88 7.52 16.88
N ALA A 284 -11.73 8.83 17.10
CA ALA A 284 -10.60 9.61 16.59
C ALA A 284 -9.26 9.10 17.13
N HIS A 285 -9.22 8.64 18.38
CA HIS A 285 -8.00 8.08 18.95
C HIS A 285 -7.62 6.74 18.29
N LEU A 286 -8.61 5.87 18.04
CA LEU A 286 -8.37 4.55 17.43
C LEU A 286 -7.97 4.64 15.94
N GLU A 287 -8.43 5.65 15.21
CA GLU A 287 -8.14 5.84 13.78
C GLU A 287 -6.62 5.86 13.48
N HIS A 288 -5.81 6.38 14.40
CA HIS A 288 -4.35 6.47 14.23
C HIS A 288 -3.56 5.35 14.93
N GLN A 289 -4.17 4.62 15.86
CA GLN A 289 -3.47 3.67 16.72
C GLN A 289 -3.74 2.21 16.36
N CYS A 290 -4.92 1.90 15.79
CA CYS A 290 -5.31 0.53 15.53
C CYS A 290 -5.06 0.10 14.10
N ARG A 291 -4.62 -1.15 13.96
CA ARG A 291 -4.40 -1.82 12.68
C ARG A 291 -5.51 -2.84 12.42
N GLY A 292 -5.56 -3.35 11.19
CA GLY A 292 -6.42 -4.47 10.82
C GLY A 292 -7.91 -4.14 10.79
N ALA A 293 -8.72 -5.16 10.49
CA ALA A 293 -10.16 -5.01 10.31
C ALA A 293 -10.87 -4.61 11.61
N ILE A 294 -10.42 -5.08 12.76
CA ILE A 294 -11.01 -4.79 14.08
C ILE A 294 -10.88 -3.30 14.42
N GLY A 295 -9.73 -2.68 14.15
CA GLY A 295 -9.54 -1.24 14.34
C GLY A 295 -10.55 -0.41 13.55
N GLY A 296 -10.67 -0.69 12.24
CA GLY A 296 -11.65 -0.02 11.39
C GLY A 296 -13.11 -0.25 11.84
N ILE A 297 -13.44 -1.45 12.30
CA ILE A 297 -14.76 -1.79 12.84
C ILE A 297 -15.08 -0.98 14.09
N TYR A 298 -14.13 -0.80 15.00
CA TYR A 298 -14.34 0.02 16.19
C TYR A 298 -14.55 1.49 15.86
N VAL A 299 -13.72 2.06 14.98
CA VAL A 299 -13.87 3.46 14.54
C VAL A 299 -15.26 3.68 13.93
N LEU A 300 -15.64 2.86 12.94
CA LEU A 300 -16.95 2.94 12.28
C LEU A 300 -18.11 2.80 13.27
N GLY A 301 -18.01 1.82 14.18
CA GLY A 301 -19.02 1.55 15.18
C GLY A 301 -19.21 2.71 16.16
N LEU A 302 -18.12 3.25 16.69
CA LEU A 302 -18.12 4.36 17.65
C LEU A 302 -18.62 5.66 17.01
N GLU A 303 -18.19 6.00 15.79
CA GLU A 303 -18.68 7.18 15.06
C GLU A 303 -20.18 7.11 14.77
N ALA A 304 -20.67 5.95 14.35
CA ALA A 304 -22.08 5.75 14.08
C ALA A 304 -22.92 5.81 15.36
N ALA A 305 -22.44 5.17 16.44
CA ALA A 305 -23.07 5.22 17.75
C ALA A 305 -23.14 6.65 18.31
N ALA A 306 -22.08 7.45 18.15
CA ALA A 306 -22.01 8.83 18.61
C ALA A 306 -23.08 9.74 17.99
N LYS A 307 -23.50 9.46 16.75
CA LYS A 307 -24.57 10.21 16.06
C LYS A 307 -25.96 9.92 16.64
N CYS A 308 -26.13 8.81 17.36
CA CYS A 308 -27.42 8.35 17.86
C CYS A 308 -27.62 8.53 19.37
N VAL A 309 -26.55 8.51 20.17
CA VAL A 309 -26.65 8.48 21.64
C VAL A 309 -26.99 9.85 22.26
N GLY A 310 -26.51 10.95 21.68
CA GLY A 310 -26.70 12.30 22.25
C GLY A 310 -26.01 12.52 23.61
N ARG A 311 -26.29 13.66 24.25
CA ARG A 311 -25.61 14.10 25.50
C ARG A 311 -26.14 13.45 26.78
N THR A 312 -27.43 13.14 26.82
CA THR A 312 -28.13 12.53 27.97
C THR A 312 -29.01 11.38 27.45
N PRO A 313 -28.41 10.21 27.17
CA PRO A 313 -29.09 9.11 26.52
C PRO A 313 -30.07 8.39 27.43
N LEU A 314 -31.20 7.98 26.87
CA LEU A 314 -32.06 6.94 27.43
C LEU A 314 -31.56 5.56 27.00
N ALA A 315 -32.06 4.48 27.63
CA ALA A 315 -31.74 3.10 27.23
C ALA A 315 -32.05 2.85 25.74
N THR A 316 -33.14 3.44 25.23
CA THR A 316 -33.52 3.38 23.81
C THR A 316 -32.50 4.02 22.87
N ASP A 317 -31.75 5.01 23.32
CA ASP A 317 -30.75 5.69 22.49
C ASP A 317 -29.46 4.87 22.39
N TRP A 318 -29.08 4.17 23.45
CA TRP A 318 -28.01 3.17 23.40
C TRP A 318 -28.37 1.99 22.48
N ALA A 319 -29.63 1.54 22.48
CA ALA A 319 -30.11 0.52 21.54
C ALA A 319 -30.01 0.99 20.07
N LYS A 320 -30.43 2.24 19.79
CA LYS A 320 -30.26 2.85 18.46
C LYS A 320 -28.78 2.99 18.09
N ALA A 321 -27.94 3.39 19.03
CA ALA A 321 -26.50 3.57 18.82
C ALA A 321 -25.81 2.25 18.47
N LEU A 322 -26.12 1.16 19.17
CA LEU A 322 -25.56 -0.16 18.86
C LEU A 322 -26.08 -0.71 17.53
N ALA A 323 -27.35 -0.46 17.19
CA ALA A 323 -27.89 -0.79 15.87
C ALA A 323 -27.23 0.02 14.74
N ALA A 324 -26.97 1.30 14.97
CA ALA A 324 -26.26 2.17 14.03
C ALA A 324 -24.80 1.72 13.84
N ALA A 325 -24.12 1.33 14.92
CA ALA A 325 -22.79 0.74 14.85
C ALA A 325 -22.77 -0.53 13.98
N GLY A 326 -23.70 -1.46 14.24
CA GLY A 326 -23.86 -2.66 13.42
C GLY A 326 -24.10 -2.33 11.95
N ARG A 327 -25.01 -1.39 11.65
CA ARG A 327 -25.31 -0.95 10.29
C ARG A 327 -24.11 -0.33 9.58
N ALA A 328 -23.34 0.51 10.26
CA ALA A 328 -22.12 1.08 9.68
C ALA A 328 -21.10 0.00 9.33
N ILE A 329 -20.90 -0.98 10.22
CA ILE A 329 -20.03 -2.14 9.95
C ILE A 329 -20.54 -2.94 8.74
N GLN A 330 -21.87 -3.10 8.59
CA GLN A 330 -22.46 -3.75 7.42
C GLN A 330 -22.24 -2.96 6.13
N ASP A 331 -22.51 -1.65 6.15
CA ASP A 331 -22.48 -0.79 4.96
C ASP A 331 -21.06 -0.65 4.39
N TYR A 332 -20.03 -0.53 5.25
CA TYR A 332 -18.63 -0.40 4.84
C TYR A 332 -17.90 -1.75 4.70
N GLY A 333 -18.16 -2.70 5.61
CA GLY A 333 -17.52 -4.03 5.58
C GLY A 333 -18.19 -5.02 4.63
N GLY A 334 -19.41 -4.73 4.18
CA GLY A 334 -20.21 -5.57 3.30
C GLY A 334 -20.65 -6.90 3.91
N ALA A 335 -20.46 -7.10 5.21
CA ALA A 335 -20.87 -8.30 5.96
C ALA A 335 -22.33 -8.21 6.40
N LYS A 336 -22.96 -9.36 6.64
CA LYS A 336 -24.35 -9.47 7.10
C LYS A 336 -24.45 -10.46 8.26
N ALA A 337 -25.59 -10.45 8.95
CA ALA A 337 -25.93 -11.52 9.87
C ALA A 337 -25.86 -12.88 9.14
N GLY A 338 -25.20 -13.85 9.77
CA GLY A 338 -24.95 -15.18 9.23
C GLY A 338 -23.69 -15.30 8.35
N ASP A 339 -22.86 -14.26 8.26
CA ASP A 339 -21.59 -14.30 7.52
C ASP A 339 -20.39 -14.73 8.37
N ARG A 340 -20.62 -15.06 9.65
CA ARG A 340 -19.62 -15.46 10.64
C ARG A 340 -18.64 -14.33 10.93
N THR A 341 -19.14 -13.26 11.54
CA THR A 341 -18.36 -12.06 11.89
C THR A 341 -18.83 -11.49 13.23
N ILE A 342 -18.18 -10.41 13.69
CA ILE A 342 -18.62 -9.63 14.85
C ILE A 342 -20.10 -9.23 14.82
N LEU A 343 -20.68 -9.04 13.62
CA LEU A 343 -22.10 -8.68 13.45
C LEU A 343 -23.05 -9.74 14.00
N ASP A 344 -22.63 -11.00 14.03
CA ASP A 344 -23.42 -12.09 14.58
C ASP A 344 -23.58 -11.98 16.10
N ALA A 345 -22.78 -11.15 16.78
CA ALA A 345 -22.98 -10.79 18.18
C ALA A 345 -23.55 -9.38 18.34
N VAL A 346 -23.12 -8.40 17.53
CA VAL A 346 -23.57 -7.00 17.61
C VAL A 346 -25.06 -6.86 17.31
N LEU A 347 -25.54 -7.46 16.22
CA LEU A 347 -26.92 -7.28 15.77
C LEU A 347 -27.93 -7.92 16.75
N PRO A 348 -27.73 -9.16 17.25
CA PRO A 348 -28.59 -9.71 18.29
C PRO A 348 -28.56 -8.91 19.59
N ALA A 349 -27.41 -8.37 19.98
CA ALA A 349 -27.30 -7.54 21.18
C ALA A 349 -28.10 -6.24 21.03
N ALA A 350 -28.02 -5.57 19.88
CA ALA A 350 -28.80 -4.37 19.59
C ALA A 350 -30.32 -4.64 19.61
N GLU A 351 -30.74 -5.77 19.03
CA GLU A 351 -32.14 -6.17 19.02
C GLU A 351 -32.68 -6.45 20.44
N ALA A 352 -31.91 -7.20 21.25
CA ALA A 352 -32.28 -7.49 22.63
C ALA A 352 -32.33 -6.22 23.49
N LEU A 353 -31.34 -5.34 23.35
CA LEU A 353 -31.31 -4.06 24.08
C LEU A 353 -32.54 -3.20 23.74
N ARG A 354 -32.96 -3.20 22.46
CA ARG A 354 -34.18 -2.51 22.02
C ARG A 354 -35.45 -3.17 22.58
N ALA A 355 -35.55 -4.49 22.51
CA ALA A 355 -36.73 -5.25 22.95
C ALA A 355 -36.98 -5.14 24.46
N HIS A 356 -35.91 -4.97 25.23
CA HIS A 356 -35.94 -4.89 26.68
C HIS A 356 -35.62 -3.49 27.23
N ALA A 357 -35.72 -2.42 26.42
CA ALA A 357 -35.25 -1.08 26.81
C ALA A 357 -35.87 -0.52 28.11
N GLU A 358 -37.10 -0.94 28.45
CA GLU A 358 -37.80 -0.56 29.69
C GLU A 358 -37.52 -1.50 30.87
N SER A 359 -36.75 -2.57 30.66
CA SER A 359 -36.40 -3.55 31.69
C SER A 359 -35.09 -3.17 32.38
N PRO A 360 -34.96 -3.33 33.70
CA PRO A 360 -33.67 -3.22 34.38
C PRO A 360 -32.65 -4.26 33.88
N ASP A 361 -33.13 -5.37 33.30
CA ASP A 361 -32.29 -6.44 32.76
C ASP A 361 -31.88 -6.24 31.29
N ALA A 362 -32.17 -5.08 30.68
CA ALA A 362 -31.95 -4.84 29.25
C ALA A 362 -30.53 -5.18 28.78
N LEU A 363 -29.53 -4.78 29.58
CA LEU A 363 -28.12 -5.01 29.28
C LEU A 363 -27.73 -6.48 29.48
N ALA A 364 -28.30 -7.15 30.48
CA ALA A 364 -28.10 -8.59 30.72
C ALA A 364 -28.67 -9.42 29.55
N GLU A 365 -29.84 -9.03 29.02
CA GLU A 365 -30.44 -9.64 27.83
C GLU A 365 -29.58 -9.40 26.58
N ALA A 366 -29.03 -8.19 26.40
CA ALA A 366 -28.11 -7.88 25.32
C ALA A 366 -26.83 -8.73 25.37
N VAL A 367 -26.22 -8.90 26.56
CA VAL A 367 -25.07 -9.79 26.76
C VAL A 367 -25.43 -11.23 26.41
N ARG A 368 -26.60 -11.71 26.84
CA ARG A 368 -27.04 -13.08 26.53
C ARG A 368 -27.20 -13.28 25.03
N ALA A 369 -27.81 -12.32 24.34
CA ALA A 369 -27.97 -12.35 22.89
C ALA A 369 -26.62 -12.32 22.16
N ALA A 370 -25.69 -11.44 22.57
CA ALA A 370 -24.33 -11.37 22.03
C ALA A 370 -23.59 -12.71 22.15
N LYS A 371 -23.62 -13.32 23.34
CA LYS A 371 -22.97 -14.62 23.60
C LYS A 371 -23.58 -15.75 22.78
N GLN A 372 -24.90 -15.79 22.65
CA GLN A 372 -25.58 -16.78 21.82
C GLN A 372 -25.24 -16.60 20.35
N GLY A 373 -25.23 -15.35 19.87
CA GLY A 373 -24.82 -14.96 18.54
C GLY A 373 -23.39 -15.41 18.23
N ALA A 374 -22.43 -15.02 19.08
CA ALA A 374 -21.04 -15.45 19.00
C ALA A 374 -20.89 -16.97 18.99
N LYS A 375 -21.59 -17.70 19.88
CA LYS A 375 -21.55 -19.17 19.89
C LYS A 375 -22.07 -19.80 18.59
N ARG A 376 -23.13 -19.24 17.99
CA ARG A 376 -23.72 -19.77 16.75
C ARG A 376 -22.79 -19.64 15.55
N THR A 377 -21.85 -18.70 15.56
CA THR A 377 -20.86 -18.54 14.47
C THR A 377 -20.04 -19.81 14.21
N GLN A 378 -19.85 -20.67 15.21
CA GLN A 378 -19.18 -21.96 15.05
C GLN A 378 -19.91 -22.88 14.06
N GLN A 379 -21.24 -22.71 13.91
CA GLN A 379 -22.08 -23.48 12.99
C GLN A 379 -22.27 -22.79 11.64
N MET A 380 -21.62 -21.65 11.42
CA MET A 380 -21.73 -20.85 10.21
C MET A 380 -20.51 -21.03 9.31
N LEU A 381 -20.75 -20.90 8.00
CA LEU A 381 -19.69 -20.77 7.01
C LEU A 381 -19.34 -19.29 6.83
N ALA A 382 -18.05 -18.98 6.93
CA ALA A 382 -17.52 -17.66 6.69
C ALA A 382 -17.82 -17.21 5.26
N LYS A 383 -18.42 -16.02 5.13
CA LYS A 383 -18.57 -15.34 3.82
C LYS A 383 -17.75 -14.06 3.73
N LYS A 384 -17.10 -13.66 4.84
CA LYS A 384 -16.27 -12.45 4.96
C LYS A 384 -15.03 -12.70 5.81
N GLY A 385 -14.05 -11.83 5.67
CA GLY A 385 -12.79 -11.89 6.40
C GLY A 385 -11.85 -13.00 5.93
N ARG A 386 -10.74 -13.18 6.65
CA ARG A 386 -9.70 -14.19 6.35
C ARG A 386 -10.24 -15.63 6.40
N ALA A 387 -11.27 -15.86 7.23
CA ALA A 387 -11.93 -17.15 7.41
C ALA A 387 -12.54 -17.75 6.13
N VAL A 388 -12.85 -16.93 5.11
CA VAL A 388 -13.36 -17.41 3.81
C VAL A 388 -12.38 -18.35 3.10
N HIS A 389 -11.08 -18.19 3.36
CA HIS A 389 -10.02 -18.97 2.70
C HIS A 389 -9.73 -20.31 3.39
N VAL A 390 -10.46 -20.64 4.45
CA VAL A 390 -10.20 -21.83 5.29
C VAL A 390 -11.30 -22.87 5.09
N PRO A 391 -11.00 -24.19 5.06
CA PRO A 391 -12.02 -25.22 4.89
C PRO A 391 -13.09 -25.25 6.00
N PRO A 392 -14.36 -25.60 5.67
CA PRO A 392 -15.45 -25.68 6.65
C PRO A 392 -15.16 -26.52 7.89
N SER A 393 -14.41 -27.60 7.74
CA SER A 393 -14.04 -28.50 8.84
C SER A 393 -13.17 -27.84 9.90
N ARG A 394 -12.35 -26.85 9.52
CA ARG A 394 -11.53 -26.07 10.44
C ARG A 394 -12.31 -24.89 11.00
N GLN A 395 -13.15 -24.26 10.17
CA GLN A 395 -14.11 -23.24 10.60
C GLN A 395 -15.02 -23.74 11.73
N ALA A 396 -15.50 -24.99 11.68
CA ALA A 396 -16.39 -25.53 12.71
C ALA A 396 -15.73 -25.78 14.09
N ARG A 397 -14.40 -25.65 14.23
CA ARG A 397 -13.68 -25.96 15.48
C ARG A 397 -13.89 -24.92 16.57
N SER A 398 -14.02 -23.65 16.17
CA SER A 398 -14.11 -22.51 17.08
C SER A 398 -15.15 -21.51 16.58
N PRO A 399 -15.79 -20.74 17.49
CA PRO A 399 -16.58 -19.58 17.11
C PRO A 399 -15.70 -18.48 16.51
N ASP A 400 -16.33 -17.49 15.86
CA ASP A 400 -15.68 -16.29 15.35
C ASP A 400 -15.07 -15.48 16.50
N PRO A 401 -13.75 -15.20 16.45
CA PRO A 401 -13.05 -14.51 17.54
C PRO A 401 -13.54 -13.07 17.70
N GLY A 402 -13.90 -12.37 16.61
CA GLY A 402 -14.44 -11.01 16.68
C GLY A 402 -15.78 -10.95 17.41
N ALA A 403 -16.70 -11.88 17.10
CA ALA A 403 -17.99 -12.01 17.80
C ALA A 403 -17.81 -12.36 19.29
N VAL A 404 -16.87 -13.24 19.62
CA VAL A 404 -16.56 -13.60 21.01
C VAL A 404 -15.93 -12.41 21.76
N GLY A 405 -15.01 -11.68 21.12
CA GLY A 405 -14.39 -10.47 21.66
C GLY A 405 -15.43 -9.41 22.00
N PHE A 406 -16.37 -9.13 21.09
CA PHE A 406 -17.50 -8.24 21.36
C PHE A 406 -18.38 -8.73 22.52
N ALA A 407 -18.71 -10.02 22.58
CA ALA A 407 -19.53 -10.56 23.65
C ALA A 407 -18.86 -10.43 25.03
N LYS A 408 -17.52 -10.63 25.10
CA LYS A 408 -16.72 -10.41 26.33
C LYS A 408 -16.68 -8.94 26.73
N TRP A 409 -16.46 -8.05 25.76
CA TRP A 409 -16.50 -6.60 25.95
C TRP A 409 -17.84 -6.14 26.55
N LEU A 410 -18.96 -6.58 25.96
CA LEU A 410 -20.30 -6.20 26.43
C LEU A 410 -20.61 -6.77 27.81
N GLU A 411 -20.17 -8.00 28.11
CA GLU A 411 -20.30 -8.60 29.43
C GLU A 411 -19.55 -7.81 30.51
N ALA A 412 -18.36 -7.30 30.21
CA ALA A 412 -17.59 -6.50 31.16
C ALA A 412 -18.29 -5.17 31.47
N VAL A 413 -18.84 -4.50 30.45
CA VAL A 413 -19.67 -3.29 30.62
C VAL A 413 -20.86 -3.58 31.53
N GLU A 414 -21.57 -4.68 31.29
CA GLU A 414 -22.75 -5.07 32.06
C GLU A 414 -22.44 -5.28 33.54
N ARG A 415 -21.37 -6.02 33.84
CA ARG A 415 -20.93 -6.25 35.23
C ARG A 415 -20.52 -4.97 35.93
N ALA A 416 -19.87 -4.05 35.21
CA ALA A 416 -19.43 -2.77 35.78
C ALA A 416 -20.60 -1.83 36.11
N LEU A 417 -21.72 -1.95 35.37
CA LEU A 417 -22.90 -1.11 35.52
C LEU A 417 -23.99 -1.70 36.43
N ARG A 418 -23.92 -2.99 36.80
CA ARG A 418 -24.75 -3.56 37.87
C ARG A 418 -24.40 -2.88 39.21
N VAL A 419 -25.33 -2.11 39.75
CA VAL A 419 -25.29 -1.53 41.11
C VAL A 419 -26.44 -2.07 41.92
#